data_AF-A0A396C1T8-F1
#
_entry.id   AF-A0A396C1T8-F1
#
_cell.length_a   1.000
_cell.length_b   1.000
_cell.length_c   1.000
_cell.angle_alpha   90.00
_cell.angle_beta   90.00
_cell.angle_gamma   90.00
#
_symmetry.space_group_name_H-M   'P 1'
#
loop_
_entity.id
_entity.type
_entity.pdbx_description
1 polymer ?
#
loop_
_entity_poly.entity_id
_entity_poly.type
_entity_poly.pdbx_seq_one_letter_code
_entity_poly.pdbx_strand_id
1 'polypeptide(L)'
;MTYSICTAIANLPAHLLTTAIIDAGVNEGSIELLDYLPKEYLTTDNIQKIIQKDENSWRGFSLKKLPMDKRSQEVCNVAVQKDLDNLPDVPYPMRNTAMLMVLMGNLKKHLHYLTLIPSACWNSEAVYKGIRNLCSSSPSYNYGHRSRYSSYGSNDYEKKNAMEKVQVLLSYVPRPVKSRKFYFGLLDEVSSEMAVALIPACHKQGNYFELLAKHQPDLVPADKYTHEMFMNAIGPDTQKNIYDITRENGLHEKLLSVLDDVLADTIIAKTPGYFLKLPKALQTTSRLLKILDDHDKICNLYSFVRDIDASLLTIAVCKKFICKKIYLPTFPTEIWNDTFVKNCLKHDETYAWFQQMPQQYQTLEIVSAAITYSLSNAECALPQYITYEVACKLNMEANTDDYHKQYREYVPTHYYKDFEAMTGLPKEFMGGECTFQSFRENKKPYTYCQLGGNCIGIYSKGVNSNAYFCLILTRRTPMAIRPEVVFDKAIGTFHKTWLEKMVADYDRSFTKPVVESGLKKLQTNGYYNVKLLETTPSGIKIFRNFFMDAPISYVAEKNGIVSERNTKESLMKLLQ
;
A
#
# COMPACT_ATOMS: atom_id res chain seq x y z
N MET A 1 -17.83 40.55 44.84
CA MET A 1 -18.84 41.34 44.10
C MET A 1 -18.39 42.79 44.13
N THR A 2 -17.76 43.25 43.07
CA THR A 2 -17.58 44.69 42.83
C THR A 2 -18.93 45.23 42.39
N TYR A 3 -19.59 46.03 43.24
CA TYR A 3 -20.84 46.69 42.89
C TYR A 3 -20.53 47.80 41.87
N SER A 4 -21.09 47.68 40.67
CA SER A 4 -20.95 48.68 39.62
C SER A 4 -21.85 49.88 39.93
N ILE A 5 -21.37 51.09 39.65
CA ILE A 5 -22.14 52.34 39.84
C ILE A 5 -23.37 52.34 38.94
N CYS A 6 -23.25 51.77 37.72
CA CYS A 6 -24.35 51.52 36.81
C CYS A 6 -25.48 50.69 37.45
N THR A 7 -25.13 49.60 38.15
CA THR A 7 -26.13 48.79 38.88
C THR A 7 -26.79 49.57 40.01
N ALA A 8 -26.05 50.44 40.70
CA ALA A 8 -26.63 51.30 41.74
C ALA A 8 -27.61 52.32 41.15
N ILE A 9 -27.24 52.98 40.04
CA ILE A 9 -28.10 53.95 39.33
C ILE A 9 -29.38 53.27 38.84
N ALA A 10 -29.28 52.04 38.30
CA ALA A 10 -30.45 51.29 37.81
C ALA A 10 -31.52 51.02 38.89
N ASN A 11 -31.13 50.98 40.17
CA ASN A 11 -32.02 50.69 41.29
C ASN A 11 -32.44 51.93 42.10
N LEU A 12 -31.89 53.11 41.79
CA LEU A 12 -32.21 54.35 42.48
C LEU A 12 -33.41 55.07 41.84
N PRO A 13 -34.40 55.52 42.62
CA PRO A 13 -35.42 56.43 42.15
C PRO A 13 -34.82 57.72 41.55
N ALA A 14 -35.40 58.22 40.46
CA ALA A 14 -34.86 59.37 39.73
C ALA A 14 -34.62 60.62 40.60
N HIS A 15 -35.47 60.87 41.60
CA HIS A 15 -35.33 62.03 42.50
C HIS A 15 -34.14 61.94 43.48
N LEU A 16 -33.49 60.78 43.59
CA LEU A 16 -32.29 60.57 44.40
C LEU A 16 -31.00 60.62 43.57
N LEU A 17 -31.10 60.72 42.24
CA LEU A 17 -29.94 60.84 41.37
C LEU A 17 -29.41 62.27 41.42
N THR A 18 -28.20 62.43 41.95
CA THR A 18 -27.48 63.71 41.95
C THR A 18 -26.49 63.76 40.79
N THR A 19 -26.09 64.95 40.38
CA THR A 19 -25.07 65.15 39.32
C THR A 19 -23.77 64.39 39.62
N ALA A 20 -23.33 64.37 40.89
CA ALA A 20 -22.14 63.63 41.30
C ALA A 20 -22.26 62.10 41.10
N ILE A 21 -23.45 61.53 41.34
CA ILE A 21 -23.71 60.10 41.10
C ILE A 21 -23.70 59.81 39.59
N ILE A 22 -24.33 60.68 38.79
CA ILE A 22 -24.35 60.55 37.33
C ILE A 22 -22.93 60.66 36.76
N ASP A 23 -22.15 61.66 37.17
CA ASP A 23 -20.76 61.84 36.71
C ASP A 23 -19.89 60.63 37.08
N ALA A 24 -20.09 60.04 38.26
CA ALA A 24 -19.41 58.82 38.65
C ALA A 24 -19.79 57.63 37.75
N GLY A 25 -21.07 57.47 37.42
CA GLY A 25 -21.54 56.45 36.49
C GLY A 25 -21.03 56.65 35.05
N VAL A 26 -21.08 57.88 34.52
CA VAL A 26 -20.52 58.23 33.21
C VAL A 26 -19.02 57.93 33.19
N ASN A 27 -18.32 58.17 34.29
CA ASN A 27 -16.90 57.89 34.40
C ASN A 27 -16.56 56.40 34.49
N GLU A 28 -17.45 55.58 35.05
CA GLU A 28 -17.34 54.12 35.03
C GLU A 28 -17.41 53.57 33.60
N GLY A 29 -18.14 54.23 32.69
CA GLY A 29 -18.13 53.91 31.26
C GLY A 29 -18.90 52.65 30.86
N SER A 30 -19.75 52.11 31.75
CA SER A 30 -20.61 50.96 31.41
C SER A 30 -21.68 51.36 30.39
N ILE A 31 -21.66 50.75 29.21
CA ILE A 31 -22.57 51.08 28.09
C ILE A 31 -24.06 50.90 28.45
N GLU A 32 -24.40 49.98 29.35
CA GLU A 32 -25.78 49.76 29.84
C GLU A 32 -26.30 50.96 30.64
N LEU A 33 -25.44 51.88 31.09
CA LEU A 33 -25.89 53.06 31.81
C LEU A 33 -26.86 53.90 30.98
N LEU A 34 -26.71 53.90 29.64
CA LEU A 34 -27.62 54.56 28.71
C LEU A 34 -29.08 54.09 28.83
N ASP A 35 -29.29 52.88 29.36
CA ASP A 35 -30.61 52.30 29.57
C ASP A 35 -31.29 52.74 30.87
N TYR A 36 -30.53 53.31 31.80
CA TYR A 36 -30.95 53.65 33.16
C TYR A 36 -30.93 55.16 33.44
N LEU A 37 -30.23 55.95 32.63
CA LEU A 37 -30.18 57.40 32.81
C LEU A 37 -31.54 58.06 32.56
N PRO A 38 -32.00 58.96 33.46
CA PRO A 38 -33.12 59.84 33.18
C PRO A 38 -32.85 60.72 31.94
N LYS A 39 -33.93 61.14 31.27
CA LYS A 39 -33.85 61.90 30.01
C LYS A 39 -33.02 63.19 30.11
N GLU A 40 -33.04 63.86 31.26
CA GLU A 40 -32.29 65.08 31.52
C GLU A 40 -30.76 64.87 31.54
N TYR A 41 -30.30 63.64 31.82
CA TYR A 41 -28.88 63.27 31.87
C TYR A 41 -28.37 62.59 30.60
N LEU A 42 -29.27 62.27 29.64
CA LEU A 42 -28.94 61.77 28.30
C LEU A 42 -28.48 62.89 27.37
N THR A 43 -27.46 63.63 27.79
CA THR A 43 -26.81 64.68 26.97
C THR A 43 -25.86 64.05 25.95
N THR A 44 -25.59 64.76 24.84
CA THR A 44 -24.65 64.29 23.80
C THR A 44 -23.27 63.95 24.40
N ASP A 45 -22.75 64.83 25.25
CA ASP A 45 -21.46 64.66 25.92
C ASP A 45 -21.41 63.41 26.80
N ASN A 46 -22.46 63.17 27.59
CA ASN A 46 -22.51 61.98 28.46
C ASN A 46 -22.59 60.69 27.63
N ILE A 47 -23.40 60.69 26.57
CA ILE A 47 -23.52 59.53 25.66
C ILE A 47 -22.17 59.22 25.01
N GLN A 48 -21.47 60.22 24.49
CA GLN A 48 -20.17 60.03 23.85
C GLN A 48 -19.11 59.55 24.84
N LYS A 49 -19.05 60.12 26.04
CA LYS A 49 -18.10 59.68 27.09
C LYS A 49 -18.31 58.22 27.48
N ILE A 50 -19.56 57.79 27.61
CA ILE A 50 -19.89 56.39 27.92
C ILE A 50 -19.44 55.47 26.78
N ILE A 51 -19.78 55.81 25.53
CA ILE A 51 -19.41 54.99 24.37
C ILE A 51 -17.89 54.89 24.19
N GLN A 52 -17.17 55.99 24.34
CA GLN A 52 -15.70 56.02 24.19
C GLN A 52 -14.97 55.23 25.28
N LYS A 53 -15.55 55.14 26.48
CA LYS A 53 -14.99 54.35 27.59
C LYS A 53 -15.35 52.87 27.56
N ASP A 54 -16.28 52.45 26.70
CA ASP A 54 -16.66 51.04 26.56
C ASP A 54 -15.58 50.25 25.79
N GLU A 55 -14.51 49.88 26.49
CA GLU A 55 -13.38 49.12 25.95
C GLU A 55 -13.68 47.61 25.84
N ASN A 56 -14.61 47.24 24.96
CA ASN A 56 -14.94 45.85 24.54
C ASN A 56 -15.93 45.05 25.42
N SER A 57 -16.93 45.69 26.03
CA SER A 57 -18.03 44.94 26.64
C SER A 57 -18.85 44.17 25.60
N TRP A 58 -19.37 42.99 25.95
CA TRP A 58 -20.38 42.29 25.13
C TRP A 58 -21.79 42.84 25.35
N ARG A 59 -21.97 43.73 26.33
CA ARG A 59 -23.26 44.34 26.68
C ARG A 59 -23.63 45.43 25.67
N GLY A 60 -24.92 45.58 25.43
CA GLY A 60 -25.49 46.61 24.57
C GLY A 60 -26.36 47.58 25.37
N PHE A 61 -27.04 48.45 24.63
CA PHE A 61 -28.06 49.36 25.16
C PHE A 61 -29.19 49.46 24.14
N SER A 62 -30.37 49.90 24.58
CA SER A 62 -31.54 50.09 23.75
C SER A 62 -31.56 51.49 23.15
N LEU A 63 -31.34 51.57 21.84
CA LEU A 63 -31.37 52.82 21.08
C LEU A 63 -32.72 53.54 21.20
N LYS A 64 -33.82 52.78 21.38
CA LYS A 64 -35.17 53.32 21.60
C LYS A 64 -35.28 54.24 22.82
N LYS A 65 -34.49 53.97 23.88
CA LYS A 65 -34.50 54.77 25.11
C LYS A 65 -33.84 56.14 24.94
N LEU A 66 -32.97 56.29 23.94
CA LEU A 66 -32.36 57.58 23.62
C LEU A 66 -33.33 58.50 22.86
N PRO A 67 -33.39 59.80 23.22
CA PRO A 67 -34.10 60.81 22.43
C PRO A 67 -33.62 60.83 20.97
N MET A 68 -34.54 61.05 20.03
CA MET A 68 -34.25 60.97 18.58
C MET A 68 -33.14 61.93 18.14
N ASP A 69 -33.08 63.13 18.70
CA ASP A 69 -32.05 64.14 18.40
C ASP A 69 -30.66 63.77 18.93
N LYS A 70 -30.57 62.75 19.79
CA LYS A 70 -29.31 62.23 20.36
C LYS A 70 -28.79 60.97 19.67
N ARG A 71 -29.55 60.39 18.73
CA ARG A 71 -29.17 59.20 17.97
C ARG A 71 -28.24 59.58 16.81
N SER A 72 -27.01 59.97 17.12
CA SER A 72 -26.01 60.28 16.09
C SER A 72 -25.61 59.03 15.29
N GLN A 73 -24.94 59.22 14.15
CA GLN A 73 -24.45 58.10 13.33
C GLN A 73 -23.54 57.15 14.10
N GLU A 74 -22.65 57.69 14.94
CA GLU A 74 -21.73 56.92 15.79
C GLU A 74 -22.49 56.10 16.82
N VAL A 75 -23.45 56.73 17.54
CA VAL A 75 -24.30 56.06 18.52
C VAL A 75 -25.08 54.92 17.88
N CYS A 76 -25.66 55.15 16.70
CA CYS A 76 -26.40 54.13 15.96
C CYS A 76 -25.49 52.97 15.51
N ASN A 77 -24.27 53.26 15.04
CA ASN A 77 -23.31 52.23 14.63
C ASN A 77 -22.96 51.31 15.81
N VAL A 78 -22.64 51.89 16.97
CA VAL A 78 -22.30 51.13 18.18
C VAL A 78 -23.50 50.32 18.67
N ALA A 79 -24.69 50.92 18.70
CA ALA A 79 -25.92 50.23 19.11
C ALA A 79 -26.16 48.96 18.28
N VAL A 80 -26.11 49.07 16.94
CA VAL A 80 -26.31 47.92 16.03
C VAL A 80 -25.17 46.91 16.12
N GLN A 81 -23.93 47.36 16.29
CA GLN A 81 -22.78 46.47 16.42
C GLN A 81 -22.86 45.58 17.67
N LYS A 82 -23.33 46.14 18.80
CA LYS A 82 -23.52 45.41 20.06
C LYS A 82 -24.77 44.54 20.03
N ASP A 83 -25.87 45.09 19.52
CA ASP A 83 -27.15 44.40 19.46
C ASP A 83 -27.92 44.81 18.19
N LEU A 84 -28.11 43.83 17.31
CA LEU A 84 -28.77 44.02 16.02
C LEU A 84 -30.24 44.39 16.16
N ASP A 85 -30.88 44.08 17.30
CA ASP A 85 -32.27 44.45 17.57
C ASP A 85 -32.48 45.97 17.69
N ASN A 86 -31.40 46.76 17.75
CA ASN A 86 -31.45 48.22 17.63
C ASN A 86 -31.67 48.74 16.20
N LEU A 87 -31.48 47.90 15.17
CA LEU A 87 -31.57 48.32 13.77
C LEU A 87 -32.92 48.97 13.37
N PRO A 88 -34.09 48.50 13.84
CA PRO A 88 -35.37 49.16 13.61
C PRO A 88 -35.43 50.60 14.14
N ASP A 89 -34.73 50.88 15.24
CA ASP A 89 -34.71 52.19 15.92
C ASP A 89 -33.71 53.18 15.31
N VAL A 90 -32.85 52.73 14.38
CA VAL A 90 -31.94 53.60 13.63
C VAL A 90 -32.72 54.41 12.59
N PRO A 91 -32.59 55.76 12.57
CA PRO A 91 -33.17 56.59 11.53
C PRO A 91 -32.75 56.12 10.13
N TYR A 92 -33.69 56.00 9.21
CA TYR A 92 -33.45 55.45 7.86
C TYR A 92 -32.24 56.08 7.13
N PRO A 93 -32.02 57.42 7.14
CA PRO A 93 -30.86 58.04 6.47
C PRO A 93 -29.51 57.68 7.09
N MET A 94 -29.48 57.20 8.34
CA MET A 94 -28.26 56.82 9.07
C MET A 94 -27.93 55.33 8.93
N ARG A 95 -28.78 54.55 8.25
CA ARG A 95 -28.49 53.13 7.97
C ARG A 95 -27.43 53.04 6.89
N ASN A 96 -26.40 52.24 7.14
CA ASN A 96 -25.20 52.19 6.29
C ASN A 96 -24.70 50.76 6.04
N THR A 97 -23.67 50.64 5.21
CA THR A 97 -23.05 49.36 4.84
C THR A 97 -22.44 48.61 6.04
N ALA A 98 -21.95 49.30 7.08
CA ALA A 98 -21.40 48.64 8.26
C ALA A 98 -22.50 47.89 9.04
N MET A 99 -23.67 48.53 9.21
CA MET A 99 -24.85 47.88 9.80
C MET A 99 -25.32 46.69 8.96
N LEU A 100 -25.29 46.81 7.63
CA LEU A 100 -25.57 45.69 6.74
C LEU A 100 -24.60 44.53 6.98
N MET A 101 -23.30 44.80 7.13
CA MET A 101 -22.30 43.76 7.41
C MET A 101 -22.53 43.05 8.75
N VAL A 102 -23.04 43.76 9.77
CA VAL A 102 -23.44 43.16 11.05
C VAL A 102 -24.66 42.25 10.87
N LEU A 103 -25.69 42.73 10.17
CA LEU A 103 -26.88 41.96 9.82
C LEU A 103 -26.52 40.68 9.06
N MET A 104 -25.66 40.78 8.04
CA MET A 104 -25.24 39.64 7.22
C MET A 104 -24.46 38.59 8.03
N GLY A 105 -23.76 39.00 9.09
CA GLY A 105 -23.10 38.09 10.02
C GLY A 105 -24.06 37.34 10.96
N ASN A 106 -25.31 37.80 11.10
CA ASN A 106 -26.32 37.24 12.01
C ASN A 106 -27.64 36.92 11.30
N LEU A 107 -27.60 36.79 9.97
CA LEU A 107 -28.77 36.83 9.12
C LEU A 107 -29.77 35.71 9.40
N LYS A 108 -29.29 34.50 9.73
CA LYS A 108 -30.14 33.33 10.05
C LYS A 108 -31.30 33.61 11.01
N LYS A 109 -31.10 34.48 12.00
CA LYS A 109 -32.10 34.84 13.02
C LYS A 109 -32.84 36.14 12.71
N HIS A 110 -32.39 36.90 11.70
CA HIS A 110 -32.82 38.29 11.48
C HIS A 110 -33.19 38.58 10.01
N LEU A 111 -33.64 37.58 9.24
CA LEU A 111 -34.05 37.78 7.84
C LEU A 111 -35.11 38.88 7.68
N HIS A 112 -35.98 39.06 8.68
CA HIS A 112 -37.04 40.07 8.65
C HIS A 112 -36.52 41.52 8.65
N TYR A 113 -35.27 41.75 9.08
CA TYR A 113 -34.62 43.07 9.04
C TYR A 113 -34.07 43.47 7.68
N LEU A 114 -34.09 42.59 6.67
CA LEU A 114 -33.64 42.93 5.31
C LEU A 114 -34.44 44.10 4.71
N THR A 115 -35.72 44.23 5.07
CA THR A 115 -36.62 45.33 4.65
C THR A 115 -36.16 46.71 5.14
N LEU A 116 -35.31 46.74 6.17
CA LEU A 116 -34.86 47.98 6.81
C LEU A 116 -33.65 48.61 6.11
N ILE A 117 -32.96 47.87 5.24
CA ILE A 117 -31.69 48.29 4.68
C ILE A 117 -31.89 49.13 3.41
N PRO A 118 -31.39 50.39 3.35
CA PRO A 118 -31.43 51.19 2.14
C PRO A 118 -30.68 50.53 0.97
N SER A 119 -31.19 50.69 -0.25
CA SER A 119 -30.60 50.11 -1.46
C SER A 119 -29.13 50.48 -1.67
N ALA A 120 -28.73 51.69 -1.28
CA ALA A 120 -27.36 52.20 -1.41
C ALA A 120 -26.33 51.48 -0.52
N CYS A 121 -26.77 50.77 0.52
CA CYS A 121 -25.86 50.09 1.45
C CYS A 121 -25.34 48.75 0.92
N TRP A 122 -26.01 48.18 -0.09
CA TRP A 122 -25.73 46.82 -0.56
C TRP A 122 -24.49 46.74 -1.45
N ASN A 123 -23.66 45.74 -1.20
CA ASN A 123 -22.53 45.37 -2.06
C ASN A 123 -22.35 43.84 -2.08
N SER A 124 -21.55 43.33 -3.01
CA SER A 124 -21.37 41.88 -3.19
C SER A 124 -20.79 41.18 -1.96
N GLU A 125 -19.85 41.83 -1.26
CA GLU A 125 -19.19 41.28 -0.08
C GLU A 125 -20.18 41.01 1.05
N ALA A 126 -21.06 41.97 1.33
CA ALA A 126 -22.10 41.82 2.34
C ALA A 126 -23.06 40.68 1.98
N VAL A 127 -23.44 40.58 0.71
CA VAL A 127 -24.32 39.49 0.25
C VAL A 127 -23.64 38.13 0.41
N TYR A 128 -22.37 37.98 0.01
CA TYR A 128 -21.64 36.72 0.21
C TYR A 128 -21.49 36.37 1.69
N LYS A 129 -21.22 37.36 2.56
CA LYS A 129 -21.21 37.16 4.02
C LYS A 129 -22.56 36.62 4.52
N GLY A 130 -23.66 37.17 4.02
CA GLY A 130 -25.01 36.69 4.32
C GLY A 130 -25.25 35.27 3.84
N ILE A 131 -24.85 34.95 2.61
CA ILE A 131 -24.95 33.61 2.04
C ILE A 131 -24.16 32.60 2.88
N ARG A 132 -22.90 32.87 3.21
CA ARG A 132 -22.07 32.02 4.09
C ARG A 132 -22.73 31.82 5.45
N ASN A 133 -23.29 32.89 6.04
CA ASN A 133 -24.02 32.78 7.31
C ASN A 133 -25.21 31.83 7.18
N LEU A 134 -26.03 31.96 6.14
CA LEU A 134 -27.19 31.10 5.89
C LEU A 134 -26.80 29.64 5.62
N CYS A 135 -25.74 29.41 4.85
CA CYS A 135 -25.28 28.08 4.43
C CYS A 135 -24.40 27.36 5.45
N SER A 136 -23.83 28.05 6.44
CA SER A 136 -23.06 27.39 7.50
C SER A 136 -23.94 26.37 8.25
N SER A 137 -23.40 25.24 8.68
CA SER A 137 -24.11 24.39 9.65
C SER A 137 -24.23 25.16 10.96
N SER A 138 -25.36 25.09 11.65
CA SER A 138 -25.45 25.62 13.02
C SER A 138 -24.40 24.91 13.87
N PRO A 139 -23.61 25.61 14.70
CA PRO A 139 -22.83 24.94 15.74
C PRO A 139 -23.84 24.31 16.69
N SER A 140 -24.17 23.04 16.46
CA SER A 140 -24.68 22.22 17.54
C SER A 140 -23.60 22.22 18.60
N TYR A 141 -23.93 22.69 19.80
CA TYR A 141 -23.18 22.37 21.01
C TYR A 141 -23.26 20.86 21.24
N ASN A 142 -22.55 20.08 20.42
CA ASN A 142 -22.42 18.63 20.57
C ASN A 142 -21.33 18.38 21.60
N TYR A 143 -21.69 18.50 22.88
CA TYR A 143 -21.00 17.70 23.89
C TYR A 143 -21.27 16.22 23.57
N GLY A 144 -20.26 15.55 23.03
CA GLY A 144 -19.97 14.17 23.41
C GLY A 144 -20.90 13.05 22.94
N HIS A 145 -21.53 13.11 21.77
CA HIS A 145 -22.05 11.88 21.15
C HIS A 145 -21.60 11.69 19.70
N ARG A 146 -20.56 10.83 19.56
CA ARG A 146 -20.35 9.98 18.38
C ARG A 146 -21.60 9.10 18.19
N SER A 147 -22.66 9.62 17.60
CA SER A 147 -23.72 8.77 17.06
C SER A 147 -23.34 8.38 15.64
N ARG A 148 -23.04 7.10 15.47
CA ARG A 148 -22.71 6.43 14.20
C ARG A 148 -23.93 6.20 13.30
N TYR A 149 -25.07 6.81 13.64
CA TYR A 149 -26.31 6.77 12.86
C TYR A 149 -27.01 8.13 12.96
N SER A 150 -26.56 9.12 12.18
CA SER A 150 -27.32 10.35 11.95
C SER A 150 -27.89 10.33 10.54
N SER A 151 -29.15 9.90 10.49
CA SER A 151 -30.23 10.32 9.60
C SER A 151 -29.87 10.70 8.16
N TYR A 152 -30.19 9.78 7.25
CA TYR A 152 -30.33 10.00 5.80
C TYR A 152 -31.39 11.07 5.40
N GLY A 153 -32.00 11.81 6.35
CA GLY A 153 -33.00 12.84 6.08
C GLY A 153 -32.66 14.28 6.52
N SER A 154 -31.61 14.51 7.32
CA SER A 154 -31.30 15.86 7.84
C SER A 154 -30.58 16.75 6.82
N ASN A 155 -29.70 16.16 6.00
CA ASN A 155 -28.81 16.91 5.12
C ASN A 155 -29.56 17.59 3.95
N ASP A 156 -30.51 16.88 3.33
CA ASP A 156 -31.25 17.42 2.19
C ASP A 156 -32.27 18.48 2.59
N TYR A 157 -32.92 18.30 3.75
CA TYR A 157 -33.80 19.32 4.32
C TYR A 157 -33.03 20.59 4.69
N GLU A 158 -31.86 20.45 5.33
CA GLU A 158 -31.01 21.58 5.68
C GLU A 158 -30.50 22.32 4.44
N LYS A 159 -30.06 21.60 3.41
CA LYS A 159 -29.66 22.19 2.11
C LYS A 159 -30.81 22.92 1.44
N LYS A 160 -32.00 22.33 1.41
CA LYS A 160 -33.20 22.96 0.83
C LYS A 160 -33.60 24.24 1.58
N ASN A 161 -33.60 24.18 2.92
CA ASN A 161 -33.89 25.33 3.77
C ASN A 161 -32.85 26.46 3.59
N ALA A 162 -31.56 26.12 3.47
CA ALA A 162 -30.51 27.09 3.16
C ALA A 162 -30.73 27.73 1.78
N MET A 163 -31.07 26.93 0.77
CA MET A 163 -31.42 27.41 -0.58
C MET A 163 -32.56 28.42 -0.56
N GLU A 164 -33.68 28.08 0.07
CA GLU A 164 -34.86 28.97 0.17
C GLU A 164 -34.51 30.29 0.87
N LYS A 165 -33.73 30.25 1.96
CA LYS A 165 -33.28 31.46 2.66
C LYS A 165 -32.36 32.33 1.81
N VAL A 166 -31.46 31.73 1.02
CA VAL A 166 -30.61 32.47 0.09
C VAL A 166 -31.43 33.10 -1.03
N GLN A 167 -32.44 32.40 -1.56
CA GLN A 167 -33.37 32.98 -2.53
C GLN A 167 -34.13 34.19 -1.94
N VAL A 168 -34.58 34.09 -0.68
CA VAL A 168 -35.18 35.22 0.04
C VAL A 168 -34.18 36.38 0.13
N LEU A 169 -32.94 36.15 0.57
CA LEU A 169 -31.90 37.18 0.61
C LEU A 169 -31.74 37.86 -0.76
N LEU A 170 -31.55 37.09 -1.84
CA LEU A 170 -31.34 37.61 -3.19
C LEU A 170 -32.53 38.41 -3.74
N SER A 171 -33.74 38.21 -3.21
CA SER A 171 -34.92 39.00 -3.56
C SER A 171 -34.81 40.45 -3.05
N TYR A 172 -34.15 40.68 -1.91
CA TYR A 172 -33.88 42.01 -1.35
C TYR A 172 -32.64 42.69 -1.94
N VAL A 173 -31.70 41.91 -2.48
CA VAL A 173 -30.47 42.46 -3.09
C VAL A 173 -30.82 43.34 -4.31
N PRO A 174 -30.38 44.61 -4.34
CA PRO A 174 -30.61 45.52 -5.46
C PRO A 174 -30.03 45.01 -6.79
N ARG A 175 -30.71 45.32 -7.90
CA ARG A 175 -30.27 44.94 -9.25
C ARG A 175 -28.81 45.33 -9.58
N PRO A 176 -28.29 46.52 -9.20
CA PRO A 176 -26.90 46.89 -9.50
C PRO A 176 -25.84 45.96 -8.89
N VAL A 177 -26.14 45.29 -7.77
CA VAL A 177 -25.22 44.34 -7.13
C VAL A 177 -25.20 43.00 -7.87
N LYS A 178 -26.34 42.58 -8.42
CA LYS A 178 -26.56 41.29 -9.10
C LYS A 178 -26.01 41.28 -10.53
N SER A 179 -24.73 41.64 -10.67
CA SER A 179 -23.97 41.59 -11.91
C SER A 179 -23.59 40.16 -12.28
N ARG A 180 -23.14 39.95 -13.52
CA ARG A 180 -22.56 38.66 -13.95
C ARG A 180 -21.39 38.23 -13.05
N LYS A 181 -20.52 39.18 -12.66
CA LYS A 181 -19.39 38.92 -11.76
C LYS A 181 -19.87 38.45 -10.39
N PHE A 182 -20.96 39.02 -9.87
CA PHE A 182 -21.56 38.58 -8.62
C PHE A 182 -22.07 37.14 -8.70
N TYR A 183 -22.84 36.81 -9.75
CA TYR A 183 -23.36 35.46 -9.89
C TYR A 183 -22.28 34.40 -10.10
N PHE A 184 -21.20 34.73 -10.80
CA PHE A 184 -20.07 33.80 -10.96
C PHE A 184 -19.31 33.57 -9.67
N GLY A 185 -19.17 34.60 -8.83
CA GLY A 185 -18.56 34.43 -7.50
C GLY A 185 -19.31 33.44 -6.63
N LEU A 186 -20.61 33.17 -6.85
CA LEU A 186 -21.34 32.14 -6.09
C LEU A 186 -20.73 30.74 -6.20
N LEU A 187 -19.99 30.44 -7.28
CA LEU A 187 -19.30 29.15 -7.44
C LEU A 187 -18.21 28.93 -6.37
N ASP A 188 -17.68 30.01 -5.79
CA ASP A 188 -16.71 29.96 -4.69
C ASP A 188 -17.37 30.01 -3.30
N GLU A 189 -18.65 30.41 -3.23
CA GLU A 189 -19.33 30.77 -1.98
C GLU A 189 -20.29 29.70 -1.46
N VAL A 190 -20.82 28.86 -2.37
CA VAL A 190 -21.77 27.79 -2.06
C VAL A 190 -21.42 26.52 -2.83
N SER A 191 -22.13 25.41 -2.57
CA SER A 191 -21.96 24.21 -3.39
C SER A 191 -22.28 24.51 -4.85
N SER A 192 -21.61 23.83 -5.78
CA SER A 192 -21.79 24.09 -7.20
C SER A 192 -23.24 23.82 -7.64
N GLU A 193 -23.93 22.81 -7.11
CA GLU A 193 -25.34 22.55 -7.40
C GLU A 193 -26.24 23.74 -6.99
N MET A 194 -25.99 24.29 -5.81
CA MET A 194 -26.71 25.47 -5.31
C MET A 194 -26.41 26.70 -6.17
N ALA A 195 -25.14 26.94 -6.52
CA ALA A 195 -24.76 28.02 -7.42
C ALA A 195 -25.45 27.87 -8.78
N VAL A 196 -25.45 26.68 -9.40
CA VAL A 196 -26.14 26.43 -10.68
C VAL A 196 -27.63 26.76 -10.57
N ALA A 197 -28.29 26.41 -9.48
CA ALA A 197 -29.72 26.70 -9.30
C ALA A 197 -30.01 28.19 -9.01
N LEU A 198 -29.08 28.91 -8.37
CA LEU A 198 -29.23 30.33 -8.04
C LEU A 198 -28.87 31.27 -9.19
N ILE A 199 -27.95 30.89 -10.07
CA ILE A 199 -27.48 31.72 -11.18
C ILE A 199 -28.60 31.80 -12.25
N PRO A 200 -29.11 33.00 -12.59
CA PRO A 200 -30.13 33.16 -13.63
C PRO A 200 -29.64 32.70 -15.01
N ALA A 201 -30.56 32.20 -15.84
CA ALA A 201 -30.25 31.70 -17.18
C ALA A 201 -29.52 32.72 -18.07
N CYS A 202 -29.83 34.02 -17.96
CA CYS A 202 -29.16 35.08 -18.72
C CYS A 202 -27.66 35.23 -18.41
N HIS A 203 -27.18 34.67 -17.30
CA HIS A 203 -25.77 34.65 -16.94
C HIS A 203 -25.08 33.32 -17.28
N LYS A 204 -25.82 32.28 -17.66
CA LYS A 204 -25.29 30.95 -18.04
C LYS A 204 -24.83 30.90 -19.51
N GLN A 205 -23.94 31.80 -19.88
CA GLN A 205 -23.40 31.94 -21.24
C GLN A 205 -21.94 32.40 -21.25
N GLY A 206 -21.25 32.25 -22.38
CA GLY A 206 -19.80 32.51 -22.50
C GLY A 206 -18.99 31.63 -21.53
N ASN A 207 -18.01 32.23 -20.84
CA ASN A 207 -17.11 31.54 -19.90
C ASN A 207 -17.76 30.96 -18.62
N TYR A 208 -19.10 30.98 -18.48
CA TYR A 208 -19.78 30.34 -17.36
C TYR A 208 -19.47 28.84 -17.26
N PHE A 209 -19.57 28.12 -18.39
CA PHE A 209 -19.37 26.67 -18.42
C PHE A 209 -17.89 26.30 -18.18
N GLU A 210 -16.94 27.12 -18.62
CA GLU A 210 -15.52 26.95 -18.32
C GLU A 210 -15.24 27.07 -16.81
N LEU A 211 -15.86 28.05 -16.14
CA LEU A 211 -15.76 28.20 -14.69
C LEU A 211 -16.41 27.02 -13.97
N LEU A 212 -17.63 26.65 -14.35
CA LEU A 212 -18.34 25.53 -13.75
C LEU A 212 -17.57 24.21 -13.92
N ALA A 213 -16.97 23.96 -15.08
CA ALA A 213 -16.16 22.77 -15.34
C ALA A 213 -14.97 22.65 -14.37
N LYS A 214 -14.35 23.79 -13.99
CA LYS A 214 -13.26 23.81 -12.99
C LYS A 214 -13.74 23.43 -11.59
N HIS A 215 -14.96 23.82 -11.20
CA HIS A 215 -15.53 23.47 -9.89
C HIS A 215 -16.12 22.07 -9.85
N GLN A 216 -17.02 21.73 -10.77
CA GLN A 216 -17.69 20.43 -10.84
C GLN A 216 -18.03 20.07 -12.29
N PRO A 217 -17.21 19.22 -12.94
CA PRO A 217 -17.35 18.88 -14.35
C PRO A 217 -18.74 18.33 -14.72
N ASP A 218 -19.30 17.48 -13.86
CA ASP A 218 -20.52 16.73 -14.17
C ASP A 218 -21.79 17.59 -14.25
N LEU A 219 -21.74 18.83 -13.78
CA LEU A 219 -22.86 19.78 -13.85
C LEU A 219 -22.90 20.57 -15.17
N VAL A 220 -21.84 20.50 -15.98
CA VAL A 220 -21.81 21.13 -17.30
C VAL A 220 -22.42 20.17 -18.32
N PRO A 221 -23.41 20.59 -19.12
CA PRO A 221 -23.97 19.74 -20.17
C PRO A 221 -22.90 19.24 -21.15
N ALA A 222 -22.92 17.95 -21.49
CA ALA A 222 -21.89 17.33 -22.32
C ALA A 222 -21.73 18.01 -23.70
N ASP A 223 -22.81 18.52 -24.30
CA ASP A 223 -22.76 19.22 -25.59
C ASP A 223 -21.96 20.55 -25.53
N LYS A 224 -21.79 21.13 -24.33
CA LYS A 224 -21.03 22.36 -24.11
C LYS A 224 -19.54 22.15 -23.91
N TYR A 225 -19.10 20.93 -23.66
CA TYR A 225 -17.68 20.65 -23.45
C TYR A 225 -16.87 20.78 -24.74
N THR A 226 -15.80 21.55 -24.66
CA THR A 226 -14.74 21.63 -25.66
C THR A 226 -13.51 20.84 -25.21
N HIS A 227 -12.59 20.61 -26.14
CA HIS A 227 -11.27 20.03 -25.82
C HIS A 227 -10.54 20.83 -24.73
N GLU A 228 -10.49 22.16 -24.86
CA GLU A 228 -9.84 23.05 -23.90
C GLU A 228 -10.49 22.97 -22.51
N MET A 229 -11.81 22.78 -22.44
CA MET A 229 -12.50 22.59 -21.15
C MET A 229 -12.09 21.30 -20.46
N PHE A 230 -11.86 20.21 -21.19
CA PHE A 230 -11.30 18.99 -20.61
C PHE A 230 -9.86 19.19 -20.16
N MET A 231 -9.03 19.83 -20.99
CA MET A 231 -7.65 20.18 -20.60
C MET A 231 -7.61 21.03 -19.33
N ASN A 232 -8.50 22.01 -19.19
CA ASN A 232 -8.56 22.85 -17.99
C ASN A 232 -9.16 22.13 -16.76
N ALA A 233 -9.97 21.09 -16.97
CA ALA A 233 -10.60 20.33 -15.88
C ALA A 233 -9.67 19.25 -15.32
N ILE A 234 -9.03 18.46 -16.18
CA ILE A 234 -8.21 17.29 -15.79
C ILE A 234 -6.72 17.45 -16.15
N GLY A 235 -6.31 18.58 -16.72
CA GLY A 235 -4.92 18.87 -17.06
C GLY A 235 -4.01 19.11 -15.86
N PRO A 236 -2.72 19.36 -16.09
CA PRO A 236 -1.67 19.28 -15.06
C PRO A 236 -1.89 20.20 -13.86
N ASP A 237 -2.54 21.35 -14.04
CA ASP A 237 -2.72 22.37 -13.00
C ASP A 237 -3.87 22.08 -12.01
N THR A 238 -4.61 20.98 -12.20
CA THR A 238 -5.71 20.57 -11.31
C THR A 238 -5.36 19.34 -10.49
N GLN A 239 -6.03 19.12 -9.36
CA GLN A 239 -5.93 17.85 -8.62
C GLN A 239 -6.84 16.75 -9.20
N LYS A 240 -7.77 17.12 -10.08
CA LYS A 240 -8.71 16.21 -10.72
C LYS A 240 -8.02 15.35 -11.76
N ASN A 241 -8.55 14.17 -11.98
CA ASN A 241 -8.12 13.22 -12.98
C ASN A 241 -9.32 12.66 -13.77
N ILE A 242 -9.06 11.73 -14.67
CA ILE A 242 -10.07 11.17 -15.55
C ILE A 242 -11.22 10.47 -14.82
N TYR A 243 -10.99 9.95 -13.60
CA TYR A 243 -12.04 9.30 -12.82
C TYR A 243 -13.00 10.29 -12.15
N ASP A 244 -12.66 11.58 -12.11
CA ASP A 244 -13.56 12.65 -11.69
C ASP A 244 -14.51 13.09 -12.82
N ILE A 245 -14.35 12.54 -14.02
CA ILE A 245 -15.30 12.70 -15.12
C ILE A 245 -16.28 11.53 -15.06
N THR A 246 -17.51 11.80 -14.62
CA THR A 246 -18.51 10.74 -14.50
C THR A 246 -18.87 10.16 -15.88
N ARG A 247 -19.25 8.88 -15.85
CA ARG A 247 -19.84 8.21 -17.00
C ARG A 247 -21.31 8.57 -17.18
N GLU A 248 -21.89 9.21 -16.18
CA GLU A 248 -23.27 9.67 -16.18
C GLU A 248 -23.37 10.92 -17.09
N ASN A 249 -24.56 11.18 -17.62
CA ASN A 249 -24.87 12.38 -18.42
C ASN A 249 -24.12 12.53 -19.77
N GLY A 250 -23.50 11.46 -20.30
CA GLY A 250 -22.86 11.47 -21.63
C GLY A 250 -21.53 12.25 -21.69
N LEU A 251 -21.01 12.73 -20.55
CA LEU A 251 -19.79 13.51 -20.51
C LEU A 251 -18.55 12.70 -20.93
N HIS A 252 -18.52 11.43 -20.52
CA HIS A 252 -17.46 10.51 -20.91
C HIS A 252 -17.44 10.24 -22.43
N GLU A 253 -18.60 10.07 -23.05
CA GLU A 253 -18.72 9.87 -24.50
C GLU A 253 -18.27 11.12 -25.25
N LYS A 254 -18.63 12.30 -24.74
CA LYS A 254 -18.13 13.57 -25.26
C LYS A 254 -16.62 13.67 -25.17
N LEU A 255 -16.02 13.32 -24.03
CA LEU A 255 -14.57 13.28 -23.86
C LEU A 255 -13.93 12.41 -24.95
N LEU A 256 -14.42 11.18 -25.12
CA LEU A 256 -13.90 10.26 -26.14
C LEU A 256 -14.03 10.82 -27.56
N SER A 257 -15.10 11.57 -27.85
CA SER A 257 -15.32 12.19 -29.16
C SER A 257 -14.35 13.33 -29.51
N VAL A 258 -13.76 13.99 -28.50
CA VAL A 258 -12.81 15.09 -28.67
C VAL A 258 -11.38 14.70 -28.29
N LEU A 259 -11.16 13.43 -27.95
CA LEU A 259 -9.89 12.93 -27.45
C LEU A 259 -8.85 12.88 -28.58
N ASP A 260 -7.75 13.62 -28.39
CA ASP A 260 -6.57 13.62 -29.26
C ASP A 260 -5.33 13.12 -28.50
N ASP A 261 -4.17 13.13 -29.16
CA ASP A 261 -2.92 12.69 -28.54
C ASP A 261 -2.49 13.56 -27.34
N VAL A 262 -2.77 14.87 -27.37
CA VAL A 262 -2.39 15.80 -26.31
C VAL A 262 -3.19 15.52 -25.03
N LEU A 263 -4.51 15.37 -25.17
CA LEU A 263 -5.39 15.07 -24.06
C LEU A 263 -5.15 13.64 -23.55
N ALA A 264 -4.88 12.68 -24.44
CA ALA A 264 -4.50 11.32 -24.04
C ALA A 264 -3.19 11.29 -23.24
N ASP A 265 -2.15 11.99 -23.69
CA ASP A 265 -0.87 12.09 -22.96
C ASP A 265 -1.08 12.74 -21.58
N THR A 266 -1.93 13.76 -21.50
CA THR A 266 -2.29 14.44 -20.25
C THR A 266 -2.99 13.49 -19.27
N ILE A 267 -3.96 12.71 -19.75
CA ILE A 267 -4.64 11.68 -18.95
C ILE A 267 -3.65 10.65 -18.44
N ILE A 268 -2.76 10.14 -19.31
CA ILE A 268 -1.80 9.11 -18.95
C ILE A 268 -0.74 9.61 -17.96
N ALA A 269 -0.28 10.86 -18.08
CA ALA A 269 0.70 11.42 -17.15
C ALA A 269 0.19 11.41 -15.70
N LYS A 270 -1.11 11.65 -15.50
CA LYS A 270 -1.76 11.61 -14.18
C LYS A 270 -2.25 10.22 -13.79
N THR A 271 -2.80 9.48 -14.75
CA THR A 271 -3.49 8.21 -14.52
C THR A 271 -2.99 7.14 -15.49
N PRO A 272 -1.78 6.60 -15.32
CA PRO A 272 -1.18 5.66 -16.28
C PRO A 272 -2.03 4.40 -16.51
N GLY A 273 -2.70 3.91 -15.46
CA GLY A 273 -3.60 2.75 -15.54
C GLY A 273 -4.83 2.97 -16.44
N TYR A 274 -5.14 4.21 -16.83
CA TYR A 274 -6.23 4.50 -17.77
C TYR A 274 -5.88 4.12 -19.23
N PHE A 275 -4.62 3.83 -19.54
CA PHE A 275 -4.16 3.48 -20.88
C PHE A 275 -4.99 2.40 -21.58
N LEU A 276 -5.35 1.34 -20.85
CA LEU A 276 -6.17 0.24 -21.39
C LEU A 276 -7.60 0.66 -21.76
N LYS A 277 -8.07 1.78 -21.21
CA LYS A 277 -9.40 2.37 -21.46
C LYS A 277 -9.38 3.44 -22.54
N LEU A 278 -8.22 3.81 -23.07
CA LEU A 278 -8.14 4.71 -24.23
C LEU A 278 -8.68 4.00 -25.49
N PRO A 279 -9.21 4.74 -26.48
CA PRO A 279 -9.48 4.20 -27.80
C PRO A 279 -8.25 3.49 -28.37
N LYS A 280 -8.45 2.38 -29.08
CA LYS A 280 -7.35 1.55 -29.61
C LYS A 280 -6.34 2.34 -30.46
N ALA A 281 -6.81 3.30 -31.26
CA ALA A 281 -5.93 4.18 -32.05
C ALA A 281 -4.94 5.01 -31.20
N LEU A 282 -5.28 5.27 -29.93
CA LEU A 282 -4.46 6.02 -28.98
C LEU A 282 -3.70 5.09 -28.00
N GLN A 283 -3.86 3.77 -28.09
CA GLN A 283 -3.02 2.84 -27.36
C GLN A 283 -1.74 2.60 -28.17
N THR A 284 -0.76 3.50 -28.05
CA THR A 284 0.47 3.43 -28.85
C THR A 284 1.65 2.83 -28.06
N THR A 285 2.58 2.21 -28.78
CA THR A 285 3.84 1.68 -28.22
C THR A 285 4.65 2.76 -27.48
N SER A 286 4.69 3.98 -28.02
CA SER A 286 5.39 5.11 -27.40
C SER A 286 4.79 5.47 -26.04
N ARG A 287 3.46 5.52 -25.94
CA ARG A 287 2.74 5.84 -24.70
C ARG A 287 2.90 4.70 -23.68
N LEU A 288 2.86 3.44 -24.12
CA LEU A 288 3.15 2.29 -23.26
C LEU A 288 4.58 2.35 -22.69
N LEU A 289 5.59 2.67 -23.51
CA LEU A 289 6.97 2.80 -23.04
C LEU A 289 7.12 3.86 -21.94
N LYS A 290 6.46 5.01 -22.08
CA LYS A 290 6.43 6.06 -21.04
C LYS A 290 5.78 5.54 -19.75
N ILE A 291 4.68 4.80 -19.86
CA ILE A 291 3.99 4.22 -18.70
C ILE A 291 4.88 3.24 -17.96
N LEU A 292 5.63 2.39 -18.68
CA LEU A 292 6.57 1.45 -18.06
C LEU A 292 7.74 2.14 -17.34
N ASP A 293 8.07 3.38 -17.73
CA ASP A 293 9.05 4.17 -16.98
C ASP A 293 8.54 4.58 -15.59
N ASP A 294 7.25 4.88 -15.48
CA ASP A 294 6.53 5.33 -14.28
C ASP A 294 5.59 4.27 -13.69
N HIS A 295 5.92 2.98 -13.85
CA HIS A 295 5.02 1.86 -13.51
C HIS A 295 4.58 1.81 -12.03
N ASP A 296 5.35 2.41 -11.11
CA ASP A 296 5.02 2.51 -9.68
C ASP A 296 3.70 3.26 -9.41
N LYS A 297 3.27 4.12 -10.35
CA LYS A 297 1.99 4.83 -10.27
C LYS A 297 0.78 3.94 -10.59
N ILE A 298 0.98 2.68 -10.97
CA ILE A 298 -0.09 1.75 -11.32
C ILE A 298 -0.42 0.88 -10.11
N CYS A 299 -1.59 1.10 -9.50
CA CYS A 299 -2.02 0.37 -8.29
C CYS A 299 -2.17 -1.15 -8.47
N ASN A 300 -2.48 -1.63 -9.68
CA ASN A 300 -2.59 -3.06 -10.00
C ASN A 300 -1.82 -3.40 -11.28
N LEU A 301 -0.50 -3.46 -11.15
CA LEU A 301 0.40 -3.71 -12.27
C LEU A 301 0.16 -5.09 -12.90
N TYR A 302 -0.16 -6.13 -12.11
CA TYR A 302 -0.43 -7.47 -12.64
C TYR A 302 -1.61 -7.48 -13.62
N SER A 303 -2.77 -6.92 -13.23
CA SER A 303 -3.93 -6.84 -14.12
C SER A 303 -3.66 -5.94 -15.32
N PHE A 304 -2.93 -4.84 -15.11
CA PHE A 304 -2.55 -3.95 -16.20
C PHE A 304 -1.77 -4.71 -17.27
N VAL A 305 -0.72 -5.45 -16.88
CA VAL A 305 0.14 -6.18 -17.82
C VAL A 305 -0.60 -7.28 -18.56
N ARG A 306 -1.46 -8.03 -17.86
CA ARG A 306 -2.25 -9.12 -18.46
C ARG A 306 -3.17 -8.64 -19.58
N ASP A 307 -3.72 -7.44 -19.43
CA ASP A 307 -4.76 -6.93 -20.32
C ASP A 307 -4.17 -6.04 -21.46
N ILE A 308 -2.83 -5.95 -21.57
CA ILE A 308 -2.14 -5.26 -22.68
C ILE A 308 -2.41 -5.97 -24.01
N ASP A 309 -2.71 -5.19 -25.04
CA ASP A 309 -2.87 -5.70 -26.39
C ASP A 309 -1.54 -6.25 -26.95
N ALA A 310 -1.56 -7.49 -27.43
CA ALA A 310 -0.38 -8.17 -27.96
C ALA A 310 0.28 -7.40 -29.13
N SER A 311 -0.47 -6.63 -29.91
CA SER A 311 0.06 -5.80 -31.01
C SER A 311 1.03 -4.70 -30.55
N LEU A 312 0.99 -4.33 -29.25
CA LEU A 312 1.87 -3.32 -28.66
C LEU A 312 3.19 -3.90 -28.15
N LEU A 313 3.30 -5.23 -28.06
CA LEU A 313 4.46 -5.95 -27.53
C LEU A 313 5.59 -6.04 -28.57
N THR A 314 6.05 -4.88 -29.03
CA THR A 314 7.24 -4.75 -29.87
C THR A 314 8.50 -5.16 -29.11
N ILE A 315 9.59 -5.46 -29.83
CA ILE A 315 10.90 -5.79 -29.24
C ILE A 315 11.32 -4.74 -28.20
N ALA A 316 11.11 -3.45 -28.47
CA ALA A 316 11.47 -2.37 -27.55
C ALA A 316 10.67 -2.43 -26.24
N VAL A 317 9.36 -2.69 -26.32
CA VAL A 317 8.48 -2.83 -25.15
C VAL A 317 8.84 -4.06 -24.34
N CYS A 318 9.03 -5.22 -24.98
CA CYS A 318 9.40 -6.45 -24.27
C CYS A 318 10.76 -6.33 -23.58
N LYS A 319 11.75 -5.67 -24.21
CA LYS A 319 13.02 -5.35 -23.55
C LYS A 319 12.82 -4.44 -22.34
N LYS A 320 11.90 -3.47 -22.42
CA LYS A 320 11.58 -2.57 -21.30
C LYS A 320 11.00 -3.33 -20.11
N PHE A 321 10.08 -4.27 -20.35
CA PHE A 321 9.54 -5.17 -19.32
C PHE A 321 10.64 -5.93 -18.56
N ILE A 322 11.54 -6.57 -19.32
CA ILE A 322 12.71 -7.27 -18.77
C ILE A 322 13.57 -6.32 -17.93
N CYS A 323 13.94 -5.15 -18.47
CA CYS A 323 14.82 -4.20 -17.78
C CYS A 323 14.22 -3.64 -16.48
N LYS A 324 12.90 -3.47 -16.41
CA LYS A 324 12.20 -2.95 -15.23
C LYS A 324 11.98 -4.02 -14.15
N LYS A 325 12.24 -5.31 -14.44
CA LYS A 325 12.06 -6.43 -13.51
C LYS A 325 10.64 -6.50 -12.90
N ILE A 326 9.65 -6.21 -13.73
CA ILE A 326 8.22 -6.24 -13.38
C ILE A 326 7.55 -7.51 -13.91
N TYR A 327 6.26 -7.71 -13.58
CA TYR A 327 5.46 -8.78 -14.17
C TYR A 327 5.56 -8.78 -15.69
N LEU A 328 5.86 -9.94 -16.26
CA LEU A 328 6.07 -10.10 -17.70
C LEU A 328 4.74 -10.50 -18.38
N PRO A 329 4.35 -9.83 -19.48
CA PRO A 329 3.28 -10.33 -20.32
C PRO A 329 3.73 -11.60 -21.05
N THR A 330 2.78 -12.27 -21.71
CA THR A 330 3.14 -13.30 -22.70
C THR A 330 3.78 -12.64 -23.91
N PHE A 331 5.06 -12.93 -24.15
CA PHE A 331 5.81 -12.36 -25.26
C PHE A 331 5.41 -12.98 -26.61
N PRO A 332 5.26 -12.18 -27.68
CA PRO A 332 4.98 -12.71 -29.01
C PRO A 332 6.10 -13.63 -29.50
N THR A 333 5.75 -14.67 -30.26
CA THR A 333 6.71 -15.67 -30.76
C THR A 333 7.80 -15.07 -31.65
N GLU A 334 7.47 -13.99 -32.36
CA GLU A 334 8.33 -13.35 -33.37
C GLU A 334 9.48 -12.55 -32.77
N ILE A 335 9.40 -12.18 -31.48
CA ILE A 335 10.46 -11.38 -30.83
C ILE A 335 11.67 -12.23 -30.43
N TRP A 336 11.47 -13.54 -30.29
CA TRP A 336 12.50 -14.45 -29.79
C TRP A 336 13.60 -14.63 -30.84
N ASN A 337 14.82 -14.28 -30.45
CA ASN A 337 16.06 -14.47 -31.20
C ASN A 337 17.23 -14.36 -30.22
N ASP A 338 18.45 -14.70 -30.67
CA ASP A 338 19.65 -14.67 -29.82
C ASP A 338 19.90 -13.30 -29.16
N THR A 339 19.55 -12.21 -29.86
CA THR A 339 19.72 -10.84 -29.33
C THR A 339 18.76 -10.58 -28.18
N PHE A 340 17.51 -11.02 -28.29
CA PHE A 340 16.52 -10.88 -27.23
C PHE A 340 16.84 -11.78 -26.03
N VAL A 341 17.28 -13.02 -26.25
CA VAL A 341 17.71 -13.93 -25.18
C VAL A 341 18.91 -13.36 -24.42
N LYS A 342 19.92 -12.83 -25.13
CA LYS A 342 21.05 -12.13 -24.50
C LYS A 342 20.61 -10.92 -23.67
N ASN A 343 19.59 -10.19 -24.13
CA ASN A 343 19.03 -9.08 -23.36
C ASN A 343 18.36 -9.58 -22.06
N CYS A 344 17.61 -10.67 -22.13
CA CYS A 344 16.98 -11.29 -20.97
C CYS A 344 18.03 -11.69 -19.92
N LEU A 345 19.06 -12.45 -20.34
CA LEU A 345 20.16 -12.88 -19.47
C LEU A 345 20.93 -11.71 -18.84
N LYS A 346 21.07 -10.59 -19.54
CA LYS A 346 21.79 -9.41 -19.04
C LYS A 346 21.02 -8.64 -17.97
N HIS A 347 19.69 -8.65 -18.05
CA HIS A 347 18.86 -7.70 -17.31
C HIS A 347 17.90 -8.35 -16.30
N ASP A 348 17.61 -9.65 -16.43
CA ASP A 348 16.80 -10.41 -15.49
C ASP A 348 17.56 -11.63 -14.95
N GLU A 349 17.76 -11.65 -13.63
CA GLU A 349 18.41 -12.72 -12.88
C GLU A 349 17.40 -13.74 -12.32
N THR A 350 16.10 -13.45 -12.40
CA THR A 350 15.03 -14.29 -11.87
C THR A 350 14.57 -15.38 -12.85
N TYR A 351 14.98 -15.29 -14.11
CA TYR A 351 14.58 -16.21 -15.18
C TYR A 351 13.05 -16.31 -15.34
N ALA A 352 12.29 -15.28 -14.99
CA ALA A 352 10.83 -15.27 -15.13
C ALA A 352 10.38 -15.42 -16.60
N TRP A 353 11.25 -15.07 -17.55
CA TRP A 353 11.05 -15.24 -18.99
C TRP A 353 11.34 -16.66 -19.49
N PHE A 354 12.01 -17.52 -18.71
CA PHE A 354 12.51 -18.81 -19.18
C PHE A 354 11.38 -19.75 -19.63
N GLN A 355 10.25 -19.76 -18.91
CA GLN A 355 9.07 -20.56 -19.27
C GLN A 355 8.47 -20.20 -20.64
N GLN A 356 8.69 -18.96 -21.09
CA GLN A 356 8.19 -18.47 -22.38
C GLN A 356 9.21 -18.66 -23.52
N MET A 357 10.47 -18.98 -23.20
CA MET A 357 11.53 -19.07 -24.20
C MET A 357 11.32 -20.30 -25.10
N PRO A 358 11.31 -20.13 -26.43
CA PRO A 358 11.25 -21.26 -27.36
C PRO A 358 12.44 -22.20 -27.17
N GLN A 359 12.16 -23.51 -27.22
CA GLN A 359 13.13 -24.57 -26.95
C GLN A 359 14.40 -24.50 -27.83
N GLN A 360 14.29 -23.99 -29.07
CA GLN A 360 15.42 -23.84 -29.99
C GLN A 360 16.52 -22.86 -29.51
N TYR A 361 16.21 -21.99 -28.55
CA TYR A 361 17.17 -21.05 -27.96
C TYR A 361 17.74 -21.53 -26.62
N GLN A 362 17.32 -22.71 -26.14
CA GLN A 362 17.90 -23.28 -24.93
C GLN A 362 19.33 -23.76 -25.20
N THR A 363 20.23 -23.45 -24.27
CA THR A 363 21.57 -24.02 -24.21
C THR A 363 21.80 -24.67 -22.84
N LEU A 364 22.83 -25.50 -22.75
CA LEU A 364 23.22 -26.13 -21.49
C LEU A 364 23.44 -25.10 -20.37
N GLU A 365 24.10 -23.99 -20.68
CA GLU A 365 24.41 -22.93 -19.74
C GLU A 365 23.14 -22.23 -19.24
N ILE A 366 22.23 -21.87 -20.14
CA ILE A 366 20.98 -21.18 -19.79
C ILE A 366 20.10 -22.07 -18.93
N VAL A 367 19.89 -23.33 -19.35
CA VAL A 367 19.05 -24.29 -18.63
C VAL A 367 19.61 -24.56 -17.24
N SER A 368 20.93 -24.79 -17.13
CA SER A 368 21.59 -25.04 -15.85
C SER A 368 21.44 -23.85 -14.90
N ALA A 369 21.61 -22.63 -15.42
CA ALA A 369 21.47 -21.41 -14.61
C ALA A 369 20.01 -21.18 -14.16
N ALA A 370 19.04 -21.35 -15.05
CA ALA A 370 17.61 -21.22 -14.74
C ALA A 370 17.15 -22.23 -13.68
N ILE A 371 17.56 -23.50 -13.80
CA ILE A 371 17.20 -24.54 -12.83
C ILE A 371 17.93 -24.34 -11.49
N THR A 372 19.17 -23.84 -11.53
CA THR A 372 19.91 -23.49 -10.29
C THR A 372 19.22 -22.37 -9.52
N TYR A 373 18.61 -21.41 -10.23
CA TYR A 373 17.78 -20.39 -9.60
C TYR A 373 16.48 -20.98 -9.02
N SER A 374 15.77 -21.81 -9.79
CA SER A 374 14.54 -22.48 -9.34
C SER A 374 14.35 -23.83 -10.02
N LEU A 375 14.23 -24.89 -9.22
CA LEU A 375 14.03 -26.25 -9.72
C LEU A 375 12.77 -26.41 -10.58
N SER A 376 11.75 -25.58 -10.35
CA SER A 376 10.52 -25.56 -11.16
C SER A 376 10.77 -25.27 -12.64
N ASN A 377 11.87 -24.59 -12.99
CA ASN A 377 12.23 -24.34 -14.38
C ASN A 377 12.55 -25.63 -15.16
N ALA A 378 12.78 -26.76 -14.48
CA ALA A 378 12.98 -28.05 -15.14
C ALA A 378 11.78 -28.49 -15.99
N GLU A 379 10.56 -28.05 -15.68
CA GLU A 379 9.35 -28.34 -16.45
C GLU A 379 9.45 -27.86 -17.91
N CYS A 380 10.11 -26.73 -18.13
CA CYS A 380 10.24 -26.11 -19.44
C CYS A 380 11.56 -26.46 -20.15
N ALA A 381 12.46 -27.19 -19.48
CA ALA A 381 13.79 -27.50 -19.98
C ALA A 381 13.77 -28.70 -20.95
N LEU A 382 14.55 -28.62 -22.03
CA LEU A 382 14.79 -29.77 -22.90
C LEU A 382 15.58 -30.85 -22.14
N PRO A 383 15.14 -32.13 -22.14
CA PRO A 383 15.79 -33.20 -21.38
C PRO A 383 17.28 -33.38 -21.65
N GLN A 384 17.74 -33.07 -22.88
CA GLN A 384 19.15 -33.17 -23.28
C GLN A 384 20.08 -32.17 -22.57
N TYR A 385 19.54 -31.09 -22.00
CA TYR A 385 20.30 -30.08 -21.26
C TYR A 385 20.23 -30.26 -19.74
N ILE A 386 19.50 -31.27 -19.25
CA ILE A 386 19.46 -31.61 -17.83
C ILE A 386 20.70 -32.44 -17.52
N THR A 387 21.62 -31.87 -16.74
CA THR A 387 22.84 -32.57 -16.30
C THR A 387 22.55 -33.60 -15.22
N TYR A 388 23.46 -34.56 -15.03
CA TYR A 388 23.36 -35.53 -13.95
C TYR A 388 23.27 -34.88 -12.56
N GLU A 389 24.02 -33.80 -12.33
CA GLU A 389 23.99 -33.06 -11.05
C GLU A 389 22.62 -32.42 -10.80
N VAL A 390 22.00 -31.84 -11.83
CA VAL A 390 20.65 -31.27 -11.75
C VAL A 390 19.62 -32.39 -11.55
N ALA A 391 19.75 -33.49 -12.27
CA ALA A 391 18.90 -34.66 -12.11
C ALA A 391 18.93 -35.22 -10.67
N CYS A 392 20.12 -35.28 -10.07
CA CYS A 392 20.29 -35.65 -8.65
C CYS A 392 19.52 -34.71 -7.72
N LYS A 393 19.61 -33.39 -7.94
CA LYS A 393 18.87 -32.40 -7.12
C LYS A 393 17.36 -32.53 -7.27
N LEU A 394 16.86 -32.64 -8.51
CA LEU A 394 15.43 -32.82 -8.78
C LEU A 394 14.87 -34.07 -8.11
N ASN A 395 15.61 -35.19 -8.19
CA ASN A 395 15.19 -36.43 -7.57
C ASN A 395 15.16 -36.36 -6.04
N MET A 396 16.16 -35.73 -5.43
CA MET A 396 16.22 -35.53 -3.99
C MET A 396 15.10 -34.61 -3.49
N GLU A 397 14.78 -33.55 -4.25
CA GLU A 397 13.67 -32.66 -3.90
C GLU A 397 12.32 -33.35 -4.06
N ALA A 398 12.17 -34.25 -5.05
CA ALA A 398 10.96 -35.05 -5.19
C ALA A 398 10.70 -36.04 -4.03
N ASN A 399 11.65 -36.21 -3.11
CA ASN A 399 11.52 -37.03 -1.91
C ASN A 399 11.08 -36.23 -0.67
N THR A 400 10.99 -34.90 -0.73
CA THR A 400 10.73 -34.05 0.45
C THR A 400 9.26 -34.02 0.83
N ASP A 401 8.37 -33.89 -0.16
CA ASP A 401 6.91 -33.86 0.00
C ASP A 401 6.19 -34.29 -1.29
N ASP A 402 4.86 -34.42 -1.20
CA ASP A 402 4.02 -34.77 -2.34
C ASP A 402 3.91 -33.67 -3.42
N TYR A 403 4.18 -32.40 -3.06
CA TYR A 403 4.09 -31.27 -4.00
C TYR A 403 5.23 -31.32 -5.04
N HIS A 404 6.42 -31.77 -4.63
CA HIS A 404 7.60 -31.85 -5.50
C HIS A 404 7.75 -33.18 -6.25
N LYS A 405 6.83 -34.13 -6.04
CA LYS A 405 6.90 -35.49 -6.61
C LYS A 405 7.03 -35.50 -8.15
N GLN A 406 6.43 -34.51 -8.81
CA GLN A 406 6.47 -34.32 -10.26
C GLN A 406 7.88 -34.05 -10.81
N TYR A 407 8.84 -33.59 -10.00
CA TYR A 407 10.21 -33.35 -10.47
C TYR A 407 10.92 -34.61 -10.98
N ARG A 408 10.47 -35.81 -10.60
CA ARG A 408 10.99 -37.07 -11.17
C ARG A 408 10.66 -37.23 -12.65
N GLU A 409 9.59 -36.61 -13.14
CA GLU A 409 9.18 -36.68 -14.55
C GLU A 409 10.14 -35.88 -15.44
N TYR A 410 10.82 -34.88 -14.87
CA TYR A 410 11.80 -34.06 -15.57
C TYR A 410 13.20 -34.70 -15.59
N VAL A 411 13.44 -35.77 -14.82
CA VAL A 411 14.73 -36.46 -14.82
C VAL A 411 14.86 -37.37 -16.05
N PRO A 412 15.90 -37.21 -16.89
CA PRO A 412 16.15 -38.12 -18.01
C PRO A 412 16.25 -39.58 -17.57
N THR A 413 15.48 -40.45 -18.22
CA THR A 413 15.31 -41.86 -17.80
C THR A 413 16.61 -42.69 -17.80
N HIS A 414 17.60 -42.31 -18.62
CA HIS A 414 18.88 -42.99 -18.66
C HIS A 414 19.67 -42.83 -17.34
N TYR A 415 19.58 -41.68 -16.67
CA TYR A 415 20.25 -41.47 -15.38
C TYR A 415 19.73 -42.42 -14.31
N TYR A 416 18.42 -42.67 -14.28
CA TYR A 416 17.86 -43.67 -13.36
C TYR A 416 18.36 -45.08 -13.68
N LYS A 417 18.37 -45.48 -14.96
CA LYS A 417 18.85 -46.80 -15.38
C LYS A 417 20.33 -46.99 -15.04
N ASP A 418 21.15 -45.97 -15.26
CA ASP A 418 22.58 -46.00 -14.96
C ASP A 418 22.82 -46.07 -13.45
N PHE A 419 22.10 -45.25 -12.67
CA PHE A 419 22.16 -45.27 -11.21
C PHE A 419 21.79 -46.64 -10.62
N GLU A 420 20.67 -47.21 -11.04
CA GLU A 420 20.20 -48.52 -10.59
C GLU A 420 21.18 -49.63 -11.03
N ALA A 421 21.75 -49.55 -12.23
CA ALA A 421 22.75 -50.51 -12.70
C ALA A 421 24.09 -50.39 -11.94
N MET A 422 24.47 -49.19 -11.51
CA MET A 422 25.70 -48.94 -10.75
C MET A 422 25.58 -49.35 -9.28
N THR A 423 24.47 -49.02 -8.64
CA THR A 423 24.31 -49.15 -7.17
C THR A 423 23.42 -50.31 -6.76
N GLY A 424 22.50 -50.76 -7.62
CA GLY A 424 21.43 -51.70 -7.28
C GLY A 424 20.36 -51.12 -6.35
N LEU A 425 20.49 -49.85 -5.95
CA LEU A 425 19.52 -49.15 -5.11
C LEU A 425 18.37 -48.62 -5.98
N PRO A 426 17.14 -48.51 -5.43
CA PRO A 426 16.03 -47.87 -6.12
C PRO A 426 16.36 -46.43 -6.55
N LYS A 427 15.79 -45.98 -7.68
CA LYS A 427 15.99 -44.62 -8.21
C LYS A 427 15.78 -43.49 -7.20
N GLU A 428 14.96 -43.68 -6.18
CA GLU A 428 14.71 -42.67 -5.13
C GLU A 428 16.01 -42.27 -4.39
N PHE A 429 17.04 -43.11 -4.39
CA PHE A 429 18.35 -42.82 -3.79
C PHE A 429 19.28 -41.98 -4.68
N MET A 430 18.94 -41.74 -5.95
CA MET A 430 19.79 -40.99 -6.88
C MET A 430 20.00 -39.56 -6.38
N GLY A 431 21.26 -39.15 -6.23
CA GLY A 431 21.65 -37.86 -5.63
C GLY A 431 21.80 -37.88 -4.10
N GLY A 432 21.50 -39.01 -3.46
CA GLY A 432 21.56 -39.18 -2.00
C GLY A 432 22.90 -39.67 -1.46
N GLU A 433 23.97 -39.67 -2.26
CA GLU A 433 25.28 -40.17 -1.83
C GLU A 433 25.86 -39.33 -0.69
N CYS A 434 26.35 -39.98 0.36
CA CYS A 434 27.00 -39.32 1.47
C CYS A 434 28.13 -40.18 2.07
N THR A 435 28.93 -39.54 2.94
CA THR A 435 30.01 -40.24 3.66
C THR A 435 29.44 -41.21 4.68
N PHE A 436 30.19 -42.27 5.01
CA PHE A 436 29.76 -43.26 6.00
C PHE A 436 29.37 -42.65 7.35
N GLN A 437 30.14 -41.65 7.80
CA GLN A 437 29.84 -40.91 9.03
C GLN A 437 28.49 -40.18 8.93
N SER A 438 28.28 -39.41 7.85
CA SER A 438 27.05 -38.66 7.61
C SER A 438 25.85 -39.59 7.53
N PHE A 439 25.99 -40.71 6.82
CA PHE A 439 24.97 -41.75 6.71
C PHE A 439 24.57 -42.30 8.10
N ARG A 440 25.55 -42.67 8.91
CA ARG A 440 25.37 -43.28 10.24
C ARG A 440 24.76 -42.31 11.26
N GLU A 441 25.10 -41.03 11.18
CA GLU A 441 24.70 -40.00 12.13
C GLU A 441 23.38 -39.31 11.76
N ASN A 442 23.27 -38.83 10.51
CA ASN A 442 22.16 -37.97 10.08
C ASN A 442 20.89 -38.75 9.75
N LYS A 443 21.03 -40.02 9.32
CA LYS A 443 19.90 -40.95 9.07
C LYS A 443 18.84 -40.36 8.15
N LYS A 444 19.24 -39.49 7.22
CA LYS A 444 18.33 -38.80 6.31
C LYS A 444 17.73 -39.82 5.32
N PRO A 445 16.41 -39.92 5.18
CA PRO A 445 15.79 -40.81 4.19
C PRO A 445 16.34 -40.59 2.78
N TYR A 446 16.37 -41.67 2.00
CA TYR A 446 16.84 -41.71 0.62
C TYR A 446 18.29 -41.25 0.44
N THR A 447 19.12 -41.48 1.47
CA THR A 447 20.58 -41.31 1.36
C THR A 447 21.27 -42.66 1.37
N TYR A 448 22.45 -42.73 0.76
CA TYR A 448 23.25 -43.94 0.72
C TYR A 448 24.74 -43.64 0.86
N CYS A 449 25.51 -44.64 1.27
CA CYS A 449 26.96 -44.61 1.29
C CYS A 449 27.52 -45.82 0.55
N GLN A 450 28.52 -45.59 -0.30
CA GLN A 450 29.24 -46.64 -1.00
C GLN A 450 30.48 -47.08 -0.20
N LEU A 451 30.58 -48.38 0.05
CA LEU A 451 31.67 -49.03 0.78
C LEU A 451 32.24 -50.18 -0.06
N GLY A 452 33.21 -49.85 -0.90
CA GLY A 452 33.78 -50.80 -1.87
C GLY A 452 32.73 -51.24 -2.88
N GLY A 453 32.53 -52.55 -3.01
CA GLY A 453 31.47 -53.13 -3.86
C GLY A 453 30.06 -53.08 -3.24
N ASN A 454 29.89 -52.52 -2.04
CA ASN A 454 28.62 -52.46 -1.33
C ASN A 454 28.02 -51.06 -1.39
N CYS A 455 26.70 -50.94 -1.52
CA CYS A 455 25.99 -49.69 -1.24
C CYS A 455 25.00 -49.92 -0.09
N ILE A 456 25.08 -49.07 0.94
CA ILE A 456 24.13 -49.08 2.04
C ILE A 456 23.22 -47.87 1.91
N GLY A 457 21.91 -48.08 1.80
CA GLY A 457 20.89 -47.04 1.73
C GLY A 457 19.97 -47.04 2.95
N ILE A 458 19.53 -45.87 3.38
CA ILE A 458 18.48 -45.69 4.39
C ILE A 458 17.30 -44.95 3.76
N TYR A 459 16.08 -45.41 3.98
CA TYR A 459 14.86 -44.77 3.48
C TYR A 459 13.70 -44.93 4.45
N SER A 460 12.61 -44.19 4.24
CA SER A 460 11.40 -44.30 5.06
C SER A 460 10.25 -44.93 4.27
N LYS A 461 9.41 -45.70 4.97
CA LYS A 461 8.14 -46.25 4.47
C LYS A 461 7.00 -45.84 5.40
N GLY A 462 5.83 -45.55 4.83
CA GLY A 462 4.63 -45.12 5.57
C GLY A 462 4.36 -43.61 5.45
N VAL A 463 3.19 -43.18 5.94
CA VAL A 463 2.72 -41.78 5.89
C VAL A 463 2.58 -41.25 7.32
N ASN A 464 2.99 -40.00 7.56
CA ASN A 464 2.84 -39.29 8.84
C ASN A 464 3.42 -40.06 10.05
N SER A 465 2.64 -40.21 11.13
CA SER A 465 3.05 -40.79 12.42
C SER A 465 3.43 -42.28 12.37
N ASN A 466 3.16 -42.97 11.25
CA ASN A 466 3.48 -44.39 11.06
C ASN A 466 4.70 -44.61 10.16
N ALA A 467 5.46 -43.55 9.85
CA ALA A 467 6.68 -43.68 9.07
C ALA A 467 7.75 -44.44 9.87
N TYR A 468 8.34 -45.46 9.25
CA TYR A 468 9.45 -46.22 9.82
C TYR A 468 10.62 -46.28 8.85
N PHE A 469 11.84 -46.35 9.39
CA PHE A 469 13.06 -46.40 8.59
C PHE A 469 13.39 -47.83 8.18
N CYS A 470 13.94 -47.98 6.98
CA CYS A 470 14.43 -49.23 6.43
C CYS A 470 15.89 -49.06 6.00
N LEU A 471 16.67 -50.13 6.16
CA LEU A 471 18.03 -50.24 5.70
C LEU A 471 18.08 -51.24 4.55
N ILE A 472 18.63 -50.80 3.42
CA ILE A 472 18.89 -51.63 2.25
C ILE A 472 20.40 -51.76 2.06
N LEU A 473 20.88 -52.97 1.80
CA LEU A 473 22.25 -53.26 1.44
C LEU A 473 22.26 -53.93 0.07
N THR A 474 23.00 -53.38 -0.86
CA THR A 474 23.28 -53.99 -2.17
C THR A 474 24.76 -54.29 -2.30
N ARG A 475 25.10 -55.31 -3.09
CA ARG A 475 26.47 -55.77 -3.29
C ARG A 475 26.73 -56.12 -4.74
N ARG A 476 27.78 -55.55 -5.31
CA ARG A 476 28.38 -56.01 -6.56
C ARG A 476 29.49 -57.00 -6.25
N THR A 477 29.30 -58.26 -6.61
CA THR A 477 30.36 -59.26 -6.57
C THR A 477 31.22 -59.16 -7.83
N PRO A 478 32.50 -59.58 -7.81
CA PRO A 478 33.37 -59.53 -9.00
C PRO A 478 32.83 -60.30 -10.22
N MET A 479 31.95 -61.29 -9.98
CA MET A 479 31.36 -62.12 -11.04
C MET A 479 29.99 -61.61 -11.51
N ALA A 480 29.38 -60.66 -10.80
CA ALA A 480 28.06 -60.14 -11.12
C ALA A 480 28.15 -58.87 -11.98
N ILE A 481 27.41 -58.86 -13.09
CA ILE A 481 27.32 -57.70 -13.98
C ILE A 481 26.58 -56.54 -13.29
N ARG A 482 25.63 -56.84 -12.39
CA ARG A 482 24.84 -55.85 -11.64
C ARG A 482 24.89 -56.14 -10.14
N PRO A 483 24.81 -55.10 -9.28
CA PRO A 483 24.69 -55.30 -7.84
C PRO A 483 23.36 -56.01 -7.51
N GLU A 484 23.39 -56.85 -6.48
CA GLU A 484 22.21 -57.56 -5.97
C GLU A 484 21.83 -57.05 -4.58
N VAL A 485 20.55 -57.10 -4.23
CA VAL A 485 20.07 -56.78 -2.88
C VAL A 485 20.46 -57.90 -1.93
N VAL A 486 21.31 -57.58 -0.94
CA VAL A 486 21.69 -58.50 0.14
C VAL A 486 20.56 -58.61 1.16
N PHE A 487 20.02 -57.46 1.60
CA PHE A 487 18.82 -57.37 2.42
C PHE A 487 18.14 -56.00 2.29
N ASP A 488 16.85 -55.96 2.63
CA ASP A 488 16.05 -54.75 2.83
C ASP A 488 15.15 -54.98 4.06
N LYS A 489 15.43 -54.28 5.17
CA LYS A 489 14.82 -54.55 6.48
C LYS A 489 14.52 -53.27 7.26
N ALA A 490 13.41 -53.29 8.00
CA ALA A 490 13.04 -52.22 8.92
C ALA A 490 14.06 -52.08 10.05
N ILE A 491 14.41 -50.84 10.38
CA ILE A 491 15.30 -50.49 11.49
C ILE A 491 14.47 -50.43 12.77
N GLY A 492 14.78 -51.30 13.73
CA GLY A 492 14.06 -51.34 15.00
C GLY A 492 14.43 -50.18 15.94
N THR A 493 15.72 -49.99 16.22
CA THR A 493 16.21 -48.93 17.14
C THR A 493 17.57 -48.38 16.72
N PHE A 494 17.74 -47.06 16.81
CA PHE A 494 19.01 -46.37 16.53
C PHE A 494 19.94 -46.31 17.75
N HIS A 495 20.43 -47.47 18.22
CA HIS A 495 21.46 -47.55 19.25
C HIS A 495 22.88 -47.29 18.68
N LYS A 496 23.91 -47.21 19.54
CA LYS A 496 25.28 -46.83 19.13
C LYS A 496 25.85 -47.68 17.97
N THR A 497 25.46 -48.95 17.87
CA THR A 497 25.95 -49.89 16.84
C THR A 497 24.85 -50.38 15.90
N TRP A 498 23.79 -49.57 15.70
CA TRP A 498 22.59 -50.00 14.98
C TRP A 498 22.88 -50.49 13.56
N LEU A 499 23.69 -49.74 12.82
CA LEU A 499 24.03 -50.02 11.43
C LEU A 499 24.84 -51.31 11.33
N GLU A 500 25.89 -51.41 12.14
CA GLU A 500 26.81 -52.54 12.08
C GLU A 500 26.13 -53.83 12.56
N LYS A 501 25.29 -53.72 13.59
CA LYS A 501 24.47 -54.85 14.06
C LYS A 501 23.49 -55.31 12.98
N MET A 502 22.81 -54.39 12.29
CA MET A 502 21.89 -54.79 11.20
C MET A 502 22.62 -55.49 10.07
N VAL A 503 23.79 -55.01 9.67
CA VAL A 503 24.61 -55.72 8.67
C VAL A 503 25.01 -57.10 9.21
N ALA A 504 25.49 -57.21 10.45
CA ALA A 504 25.89 -58.49 11.03
C ALA A 504 24.73 -59.50 11.17
N ASP A 505 23.51 -59.02 11.46
CA ASP A 505 22.34 -59.86 11.66
C ASP A 505 21.75 -60.36 10.32
N TYR A 506 21.86 -59.57 9.24
CA TYR A 506 21.16 -59.83 7.97
C TYR A 506 22.05 -60.13 6.76
N ASP A 507 23.33 -59.75 6.79
CA ASP A 507 24.30 -60.15 5.76
C ASP A 507 24.98 -61.46 6.15
N ARG A 508 24.57 -62.55 5.51
CA ARG A 508 25.10 -63.90 5.77
C ARG A 508 26.61 -64.04 5.50
N SER A 509 27.18 -63.16 4.69
CA SER A 509 28.62 -63.17 4.40
C SER A 509 29.44 -62.33 5.38
N PHE A 510 28.78 -61.50 6.19
CA PHE A 510 29.48 -60.65 7.14
C PHE A 510 30.03 -61.50 8.28
N THR A 511 31.35 -61.44 8.47
CA THR A 511 32.03 -62.07 9.60
C THR A 511 32.60 -60.98 10.50
N LYS A 512 32.23 -61.02 11.79
CA LYS A 512 32.74 -60.05 12.77
C LYS A 512 34.27 -60.18 12.90
N PRO A 513 35.03 -59.08 12.74
CA PRO A 513 36.48 -59.15 12.75
C PRO A 513 37.04 -59.48 14.13
N VAL A 514 38.11 -60.29 14.15
CA VAL A 514 38.88 -60.60 15.35
C VAL A 514 40.11 -59.69 15.38
N VAL A 515 40.14 -58.78 16.34
CA VAL A 515 41.24 -57.80 16.52
C VAL A 515 42.15 -58.27 17.66
N GLU A 516 43.46 -58.22 17.44
CA GLU A 516 44.49 -58.54 18.43
C GLU A 516 44.31 -57.71 19.71
N SER A 517 44.60 -58.31 20.88
CA SER A 517 44.37 -57.68 22.18
C SER A 517 45.02 -56.30 22.32
N GLY A 518 46.22 -56.11 21.75
CA GLY A 518 46.94 -54.84 21.75
C GLY A 518 46.32 -53.73 20.89
N LEU A 519 45.49 -54.08 19.90
CA LEU A 519 44.85 -53.13 18.98
C LEU A 519 43.39 -52.82 19.35
N LYS A 520 42.81 -53.53 20.33
CA LYS A 520 41.42 -53.31 20.78
C LYS A 520 41.13 -51.87 21.19
N LYS A 521 42.09 -51.18 21.80
CA LYS A 521 41.94 -49.75 22.17
C LYS A 521 41.79 -48.81 20.98
N LEU A 522 42.21 -49.24 19.79
CA LEU A 522 42.12 -48.47 18.54
C LEU A 522 40.87 -48.85 17.72
N GLN A 523 40.15 -49.89 18.14
CA GLN A 523 38.92 -50.36 17.52
C GLN A 523 37.74 -49.52 18.01
N THR A 524 37.23 -48.63 17.17
CA THR A 524 36.20 -47.65 17.59
C THR A 524 34.80 -48.27 17.69
N ASN A 525 34.57 -49.38 16.99
CA ASN A 525 33.38 -50.21 17.09
C ASN A 525 33.76 -51.70 16.97
N GLY A 526 33.15 -52.56 17.78
CA GLY A 526 33.45 -54.00 17.80
C GLY A 526 33.21 -54.76 16.49
N TYR A 527 32.53 -54.13 15.51
CA TYR A 527 32.32 -54.66 14.17
C TYR A 527 33.37 -54.19 13.14
N TYR A 528 34.30 -53.32 13.55
CA TYR A 528 35.34 -52.80 12.67
C TYR A 528 36.64 -53.57 12.81
N ASN A 529 37.33 -53.79 11.70
CA ASN A 529 38.69 -54.30 11.71
C ASN A 529 39.68 -53.13 11.83
N VAL A 530 40.87 -53.36 12.40
CA VAL A 530 41.91 -52.34 12.57
C VAL A 530 43.16 -52.80 11.84
N LYS A 531 43.66 -51.99 10.90
CA LYS A 531 44.94 -52.27 10.22
C LYS A 531 45.87 -51.07 10.36
N LEU A 532 47.16 -51.34 10.58
CA LEU A 532 48.19 -50.31 10.52
C LEU A 532 48.27 -49.80 9.09
N LEU A 533 48.16 -48.48 8.93
CA LEU A 533 48.30 -47.82 7.63
C LEU A 533 49.77 -47.43 7.40
N GLU A 534 50.34 -46.69 8.34
CA GLU A 534 51.72 -46.20 8.26
C GLU A 534 52.24 -45.78 9.64
N THR A 535 53.53 -45.50 9.72
CA THR A 535 54.16 -44.82 10.85
C THR A 535 54.76 -43.51 10.36
N THR A 536 54.43 -42.40 11.01
CA THR A 536 54.93 -41.07 10.64
C THR A 536 56.43 -40.94 10.92
N PRO A 537 57.14 -39.96 10.31
CA PRO A 537 58.54 -39.68 10.64
C PRO A 537 58.77 -39.34 12.12
N SER A 538 57.74 -38.80 12.80
CA SER A 538 57.73 -38.53 14.24
C SER A 538 57.45 -39.76 15.11
N GLY A 539 57.36 -40.96 14.52
CA GLY A 539 57.16 -42.23 15.23
C GLY A 539 55.70 -42.55 15.60
N ILE A 540 54.72 -41.77 15.15
CA ILE A 540 53.31 -41.99 15.46
C ILE A 540 52.74 -43.05 14.50
N LYS A 541 52.16 -44.12 15.05
CA LYS A 541 51.48 -45.16 14.28
C LYS A 541 50.06 -44.72 13.93
N ILE A 542 49.72 -44.69 12.64
CA ILE A 542 48.38 -44.39 12.14
C ILE A 542 47.72 -45.69 11.69
N PHE A 543 46.54 -45.94 12.23
CA PHE A 543 45.70 -47.09 11.93
C PHE A 543 44.45 -46.65 11.16
N ARG A 544 43.78 -47.62 10.55
CA ARG A 544 42.52 -47.41 9.83
C ARG A 544 41.49 -48.44 10.27
N ASN A 545 40.29 -47.97 10.61
CA ASN A 545 39.14 -48.84 10.83
C ASN A 545 38.52 -49.22 9.49
N PHE A 546 38.13 -50.48 9.37
CA PHE A 546 37.46 -51.04 8.20
C PHE A 546 36.12 -51.64 8.59
N PHE A 547 35.10 -51.41 7.77
CA PHE A 547 33.80 -52.03 7.87
C PHE A 547 33.42 -52.60 6.50
N MET A 548 33.05 -53.89 6.45
CA MET A 548 32.86 -54.65 5.20
C MET A 548 34.05 -54.51 4.23
N ASP A 549 35.27 -54.62 4.77
CA ASP A 549 36.55 -54.44 4.06
C ASP A 549 36.76 -53.06 3.41
N ALA A 550 35.83 -52.12 3.60
CA ALA A 550 35.98 -50.75 3.18
C ALA A 550 36.52 -49.90 4.33
N PRO A 551 37.47 -49.00 4.07
CA PRO A 551 37.98 -48.11 5.10
C PRO A 551 36.97 -47.02 5.47
N ILE A 552 36.79 -46.76 6.77
CA ILE A 552 35.77 -45.84 7.27
C ILE A 552 36.30 -44.70 8.15
N SER A 553 37.40 -44.89 8.89
CA SER A 553 38.01 -43.83 9.71
C SER A 553 39.50 -44.08 9.96
N TYR A 554 40.22 -43.02 10.30
CA TYR A 554 41.62 -43.03 10.70
C TYR A 554 41.73 -42.89 12.22
N VAL A 555 42.62 -43.67 12.83
CA VAL A 555 42.83 -43.69 14.28
C VAL A 555 44.30 -43.67 14.60
N ALA A 556 44.70 -42.92 15.62
CA ALA A 556 46.05 -42.96 16.16
C ALA A 556 46.03 -42.81 17.68
N GLU A 557 47.12 -43.21 18.32
CA GLU A 557 47.35 -43.01 19.75
C GLU A 557 48.60 -42.16 19.95
N LYS A 558 48.46 -41.09 20.74
CA LYS A 558 49.57 -40.23 21.18
C LYS A 558 49.40 -39.99 22.68
N ASN A 559 50.45 -40.23 23.47
CA ASN A 559 50.45 -40.04 24.93
C ASN A 559 49.29 -40.76 25.66
N GLY A 560 48.91 -41.97 25.20
CA GLY A 560 47.81 -42.74 25.78
C GLY A 560 46.40 -42.27 25.39
N ILE A 561 46.27 -41.23 24.57
CA ILE A 561 44.99 -40.73 24.07
C ILE A 561 44.77 -41.27 22.66
N VAL A 562 43.64 -41.95 22.47
CA VAL A 562 43.19 -42.45 21.16
C VAL A 562 42.34 -41.38 20.48
N SER A 563 42.69 -41.03 19.25
CA SER A 563 41.97 -40.05 18.44
C SER A 563 41.48 -40.65 17.14
N GLU A 564 40.24 -40.33 16.75
CA GLU A 564 39.60 -40.79 15.51
C GLU A 564 39.19 -39.61 14.63
N ARG A 565 39.41 -39.70 13.32
CA ARG A 565 38.93 -38.74 12.31
C ARG A 565 38.62 -39.41 10.97
N ASN A 566 37.77 -38.76 10.18
CA ASN A 566 37.34 -39.28 8.87
C ASN A 566 38.40 -39.12 7.79
N THR A 567 39.32 -38.15 7.93
CA THR A 567 40.43 -37.93 7.00
C THR A 567 41.76 -38.00 7.71
N LYS A 568 42.79 -38.47 7.00
CA LYS A 568 44.16 -38.52 7.50
C LYS A 568 44.65 -37.12 7.89
N GLU A 569 44.36 -36.10 7.06
CA GLU A 569 44.78 -34.72 7.30
C GLU A 569 44.20 -34.14 8.59
N SER A 570 42.92 -34.37 8.86
CA SER A 570 42.28 -33.88 10.08
C SER A 570 42.79 -34.63 11.32
N LEU A 571 43.14 -35.91 11.19
CA LEU A 571 43.82 -36.64 12.24
C LEU A 571 45.22 -36.07 12.50
N MET A 572 45.99 -35.81 11.45
CA MET A 572 47.33 -35.27 11.56
C MET A 572 47.36 -33.86 12.19
N LYS A 573 46.41 -32.99 11.83
CA LYS A 573 46.27 -31.67 12.48
C LYS A 573 45.98 -31.76 13.98
N LEU A 574 45.28 -32.80 14.42
CA LEU A 574 44.99 -33.04 15.84
C LEU A 574 46.21 -33.61 16.60
N LEU A 575 47.08 -34.32 15.88
CA LEU A 575 48.26 -34.98 16.44
C LEU A 575 49.52 -34.12 16.41
N GLN A 576 49.50 -32.98 15.71
CA GLN A 576 50.50 -31.92 15.85
C GLN A 576 50.31 -31.26 17.21
#